data_AF-A0A1C2GJL5-F1
#
_entry.id   AF-A0A1C2GJL5-F1
#
_cell.length_a   1.000
_cell.length_b   1.000
_cell.length_c   1.000
_cell.angle_alpha   90.00
_cell.angle_beta   90.00
_cell.angle_gamma   90.00
#
_symmetry.space_group_name_H-M   'P 1'
#
loop_
_entity.id
_entity.type
_entity.pdbx_description
1 polymer ?
#
loop_
_entity_poly.entity_id
_entity_poly.type
_entity_poly.pdbx_seq_one_letter_code
_entity_poly.pdbx_strand_id
1 'polypeptide(L)'
;MYNMKRVPVYQMVFARSANSTLGLAFNAEADTSDASRSTLPLFVIPRIPSLGTGLEYYFPGELNGQYTDYSLDFEDDETSLVISDPRLKYQVHFSFHSFDQAFVYLGKRDDIVEQHTHFYILKPLDRLIMDKLYQEQGVCFSGLKAS
;
A
#
# COMPACT_ATOMS: atom_id res chain seq x y z
N MET A 1 6.96 6.20 29.26
CA MET A 1 7.49 5.61 28.02
C MET A 1 6.34 4.88 27.34
N TYR A 2 5.82 5.42 26.23
CA TYR A 2 4.83 4.69 25.44
C TYR A 2 5.56 3.56 24.74
N ASN A 3 5.28 2.34 25.17
CA ASN A 3 5.69 1.13 24.47
C ASN A 3 4.78 1.04 23.24
N MET A 4 5.05 1.86 22.22
CA MET A 4 4.39 1.75 20.93
C MET A 4 4.76 0.37 20.40
N LYS A 5 3.83 -0.60 20.51
CA LYS A 5 3.91 -1.85 19.77
C LYS A 5 4.16 -1.46 18.33
N ARG A 6 5.35 -1.76 17.82
CA ARG A 6 5.68 -1.55 16.41
C ARG A 6 4.59 -2.22 15.60
N VAL A 7 3.88 -1.45 14.80
CA VAL A 7 2.98 -2.01 13.79
C VAL A 7 3.89 -2.59 12.72
N PRO A 8 3.95 -3.92 12.56
CA PRO A 8 4.70 -4.52 11.47
C PRO A 8 4.17 -3.98 10.14
N VAL A 9 5.11 -3.55 9.31
CA VAL A 9 4.90 -3.21 7.91
C VAL A 9 4.56 -4.51 7.16
N TYR A 10 3.41 -4.56 6.49
CA TYR A 10 2.99 -5.76 5.77
C TYR A 10 2.98 -5.54 4.26
N GLN A 11 3.79 -6.32 3.56
CA GLN A 11 3.75 -6.37 2.10
C GLN A 11 2.56 -7.20 1.63
N MET A 12 1.74 -6.66 0.72
CA MET A 12 0.67 -7.41 0.07
C MET A 12 1.13 -8.01 -1.27
N VAL A 13 0.51 -9.13 -1.63
CA VAL A 13 0.73 -9.88 -2.88
C VAL A 13 -0.61 -10.32 -3.46
N PHE A 14 -0.62 -10.74 -4.73
CA PHE A 14 -1.79 -11.36 -5.32
C PHE A 14 -2.06 -12.73 -4.69
N ALA A 15 -3.33 -13.02 -4.42
CA ALA A 15 -3.80 -14.31 -3.89
C ALA A 15 -5.04 -14.78 -4.64
N ARG A 16 -5.28 -16.09 -4.62
CA ARG A 16 -6.55 -16.67 -5.10
C ARG A 16 -7.23 -17.44 -3.99
N SER A 17 -8.54 -17.27 -3.90
CA SER A 17 -9.37 -18.06 -3.00
C SER A 17 -9.78 -19.41 -3.64
N ALA A 18 -10.40 -20.29 -2.85
CA ALA A 18 -10.79 -21.63 -3.27
C ALA A 18 -11.76 -21.66 -4.48
N ASN A 19 -12.52 -20.59 -4.69
CA ASN A 19 -13.44 -20.44 -5.83
C ASN A 19 -12.78 -19.75 -7.05
N SER A 20 -11.45 -19.62 -7.06
CA SER A 20 -10.64 -18.94 -8.09
C SER A 20 -10.78 -17.41 -8.18
N THR A 21 -11.47 -16.74 -7.24
CA THR A 21 -11.48 -15.26 -7.16
C THR A 21 -10.07 -14.74 -6.86
N LEU A 22 -9.60 -13.80 -7.68
CA LEU A 22 -8.34 -13.09 -7.49
C LEU A 22 -8.53 -11.94 -6.50
N GLY A 23 -7.64 -11.83 -5.53
CA GLY A 23 -7.65 -10.79 -4.52
C GLY A 23 -6.25 -10.54 -3.97
N LEU A 24 -6.18 -9.95 -2.78
CA LEU A 24 -4.93 -9.60 -2.11
C LEU A 24 -4.86 -10.23 -0.73
N ALA A 25 -3.66 -10.65 -0.33
CA ALA A 25 -3.36 -11.11 1.03
C ALA A 25 -1.99 -10.57 1.45
N PHE A 26 -1.69 -10.57 2.75
CA PHE A 26 -0.31 -10.32 3.16
C PHE A 26 0.60 -11.44 2.69
N ASN A 27 1.84 -11.11 2.35
CA ASN A 27 2.83 -12.09 1.87
C ASN A 27 3.03 -13.25 2.86
N ALA A 28 2.95 -12.97 4.16
CA ALA A 28 3.04 -13.99 5.21
C ALA A 28 1.83 -14.94 5.26
N GLU A 29 0.72 -14.58 4.62
CA GLU A 29 -0.53 -15.34 4.59
C GLU A 29 -0.78 -16.03 3.24
N ALA A 30 -0.02 -15.66 2.20
CA ALA A 30 -0.13 -16.25 0.88
C ALA A 30 0.41 -17.69 0.92
N ASP A 31 -0.39 -18.66 0.46
CA ASP A 31 0.04 -20.05 0.36
C ASP A 31 1.21 -20.16 -0.64
N THR A 32 2.39 -20.44 -0.10
CA THR A 32 3.65 -20.57 -0.87
C THR A 32 3.64 -21.76 -1.84
N SER A 33 2.65 -22.66 -1.74
CA SER A 33 2.51 -23.82 -2.63
C SER A 33 2.14 -23.45 -4.06
N ASP A 34 1.62 -22.26 -4.32
CA ASP A 34 1.28 -21.76 -5.66
C ASP A 34 2.37 -20.79 -6.18
N ALA A 35 3.65 -21.18 -6.01
CA ALA A 35 4.89 -20.43 -6.29
C ALA A 35 5.04 -19.86 -7.73
N SER A 36 4.05 -20.07 -8.61
CA SER A 36 4.01 -19.52 -9.97
C SER A 36 3.30 -18.16 -10.07
N ARG A 37 2.68 -17.66 -9.00
CA ARG A 37 1.82 -16.47 -9.07
C ARG A 37 2.38 -15.30 -8.27
N SER A 38 3.24 -14.54 -8.93
CA SER A 38 3.62 -13.14 -8.63
C SER A 38 3.72 -12.78 -7.13
N THR A 39 4.86 -13.12 -6.51
CA THR A 39 5.32 -12.60 -5.21
C THR A 39 5.68 -11.11 -5.24
N LEU A 40 5.25 -10.39 -6.28
CA LEU A 40 5.62 -8.99 -6.46
C LEU A 40 4.96 -8.16 -5.35
N PRO A 41 5.74 -7.39 -4.56
CA PRO A 41 5.19 -6.41 -3.64
C PRO A 41 4.22 -5.49 -4.39
N LEU A 42 3.03 -5.34 -3.82
CA LEU A 42 2.07 -4.36 -4.30
C LEU A 42 1.95 -3.23 -3.29
N PHE A 43 1.98 -2.01 -3.82
CA PHE A 43 1.55 -0.84 -3.10
C PHE A 43 0.06 -0.70 -3.32
N VAL A 44 -0.70 -0.65 -2.23
CA VAL A 44 -2.16 -0.69 -2.28
C VAL A 44 -2.75 0.20 -1.23
N ILE A 45 -3.89 0.80 -1.56
CA ILE A 45 -4.72 1.60 -0.67
C ILE A 45 -6.16 1.07 -0.68
N PRO A 46 -6.86 1.07 0.47
CA PRO A 46 -8.24 0.64 0.51
C PRO A 46 -9.12 1.60 -0.29
N ARG A 47 -10.06 1.04 -1.04
CA ARG A 47 -11.14 1.77 -1.70
C ARG A 47 -12.19 2.10 -0.66
N ILE A 48 -12.19 3.35 -0.21
CA ILE A 48 -13.20 3.84 0.71
C ILE A 48 -14.47 4.18 -0.11
N PRO A 49 -15.65 3.65 0.23
CA PRO A 49 -16.91 4.09 -0.37
C PRO A 49 -17.08 5.58 -0.07
N SER A 50 -17.17 6.41 -1.10
CA SER A 50 -17.25 7.87 -0.98
C SER A 50 -18.45 8.29 -0.12
N LEU A 51 -18.21 8.64 1.15
CA LEU A 51 -19.14 9.35 2.01
C LEU A 51 -18.54 10.72 2.29
N GLY A 52 -19.14 11.74 1.68
CA GLY A 52 -18.64 13.11 1.57
C GLY A 52 -17.91 13.63 2.79
N THR A 53 -16.60 13.80 2.62
CA THR A 53 -15.63 14.75 3.20
C THR A 53 -14.27 14.25 2.67
N GLY A 54 -13.30 15.14 2.43
CA GLY A 54 -12.08 14.84 1.66
C GLY A 54 -11.47 13.47 1.99
N LEU A 55 -11.27 12.63 0.96
CA LEU A 55 -10.67 11.31 1.12
C LEU A 55 -9.18 11.47 1.39
N GLU A 56 -8.79 11.44 2.65
CA GLU A 56 -7.37 11.38 3.04
C GLU A 56 -6.89 9.93 2.92
N TYR A 57 -5.97 9.68 1.99
CA TYR A 57 -5.31 8.40 1.88
C TYR A 57 -3.96 8.47 2.61
N TYR A 58 -3.63 7.39 3.32
CA TYR A 58 -2.36 7.28 4.02
C TYR A 58 -1.59 6.06 3.51
N PHE A 59 -0.28 6.23 3.42
CA PHE A 59 0.63 5.23 2.91
C PHE A 59 1.74 4.98 3.92
N PRO A 60 1.82 3.79 4.53
CA PRO A 60 2.82 3.55 5.55
C PRO A 60 4.19 3.37 4.93
N GLY A 61 5.19 3.88 5.61
CA GLY A 61 6.58 3.65 5.25
C GLY A 61 7.51 3.86 6.43
N GLU A 62 8.77 3.96 6.09
CA GLU A 62 9.87 4.20 6.99
C GLU A 62 10.72 5.34 6.40
N LEU A 63 11.16 6.26 7.26
CA LEU A 63 12.14 7.29 6.96
C LEU A 63 13.26 7.18 7.99
N ASN A 64 14.50 6.94 7.55
CA ASN A 64 15.65 6.80 8.44
C ASN A 64 15.43 5.84 9.63
N GLY A 65 14.81 4.66 9.41
CA GLY A 65 14.55 3.71 10.48
C GLY A 65 13.31 4.00 11.33
N GLN A 66 12.57 5.07 11.04
CA GLN A 66 11.37 5.46 11.78
C GLN A 66 10.11 5.30 10.95
N TYR A 67 9.15 4.57 11.49
CA TYR A 67 7.82 4.45 10.90
C TYR A 67 7.20 5.83 10.65
N THR A 68 6.63 6.01 9.46
CA THR A 68 6.00 7.25 9.01
C THR A 68 4.76 6.92 8.20
N ASP A 69 3.65 7.60 8.48
CA ASP A 69 2.49 7.63 7.59
C ASP A 69 2.60 8.81 6.64
N TYR A 70 2.65 8.52 5.35
CA TYR A 70 2.68 9.53 4.29
C TYR A 70 1.26 9.83 3.82
N SER A 71 0.87 11.11 3.82
CA SER A 71 -0.38 11.52 3.17
C SER A 71 -0.24 11.34 1.65
N LEU A 72 -1.29 10.83 1.05
CA LEU A 72 -1.46 10.71 -0.40
C LEU A 72 -2.57 11.66 -0.82
N ASP A 73 -2.20 12.62 -1.65
CA ASP A 73 -3.12 13.60 -2.21
C ASP A 73 -3.30 13.32 -3.71
N PHE A 74 -4.51 13.50 -4.23
CA PHE A 74 -4.71 13.48 -5.68
C PHE A 74 -4.07 14.70 -6.31
N GLU A 75 -3.38 14.50 -7.43
CA GLU A 75 -3.01 15.62 -8.29
C GLU A 75 -4.24 16.10 -9.08
N ASP A 76 -4.14 17.27 -9.70
CA ASP A 76 -5.23 17.93 -10.45
C ASP A 76 -5.80 17.05 -11.59
N ASP A 77 -5.08 15.99 -12.00
CA ASP A 77 -5.51 15.06 -13.03
C ASP A 77 -6.43 13.93 -12.53
N GLU A 78 -6.64 13.81 -11.21
CA GLU A 78 -7.44 12.77 -10.53
C GLU A 78 -7.03 11.31 -10.87
N THR A 79 -5.90 11.10 -11.54
CA THR A 79 -5.39 9.79 -11.97
C THR A 79 -4.02 9.46 -11.37
N SER A 80 -3.44 10.42 -10.67
CA SER A 80 -2.19 10.28 -9.95
C SER A 80 -2.34 10.73 -8.50
N LEU A 81 -1.56 10.07 -7.64
CA LEU A 81 -1.43 10.42 -6.23
C LEU A 81 0.01 10.85 -5.97
N VAL A 82 0.17 11.86 -5.12
CA VAL A 82 1.48 12.37 -4.71
C VAL A 82 1.65 12.27 -3.21
N ILE A 83 2.87 11.91 -2.79
CA ILE A 83 3.33 12.11 -1.41
C ILE A 83 4.09 13.43 -1.37
N SER A 84 3.51 14.42 -0.70
CA SER A 84 4.12 15.72 -0.42
C SER A 84 4.51 15.83 1.05
N ASP A 85 5.57 15.13 1.44
CA ASP A 85 6.15 15.24 2.78
C ASP A 85 7.41 16.12 2.74
N PRO A 86 7.46 17.25 3.49
CA PRO A 86 8.58 18.18 3.45
C PRO A 86 9.91 17.57 3.94
N ARG A 87 9.87 16.40 4.59
CA ARG A 87 11.07 15.66 5.02
C ARG A 87 11.68 14.84 3.88
N LEU A 88 10.93 14.58 2.81
CA LEU A 88 11.44 13.88 1.63
C LEU A 88 12.18 14.87 0.72
N LYS A 89 13.35 14.45 0.25
CA LYS A 89 14.15 15.24 -0.70
C LYS A 89 13.49 15.34 -2.08
N TYR A 90 12.67 14.36 -2.43
CA TYR A 90 11.96 14.25 -3.69
C TYR A 90 10.50 13.91 -3.43
N GLN A 91 9.59 14.53 -4.18
CA GLN A 91 8.19 14.11 -4.21
C GLN A 91 8.08 12.75 -4.88
N VAL A 92 7.15 11.93 -4.39
CA VAL A 92 6.89 10.60 -4.94
C VAL A 92 5.50 10.58 -5.55
N HIS A 93 5.45 10.30 -6.84
CA HIS A 93 4.20 10.22 -7.59
C HIS A 93 3.88 8.76 -7.90
N PHE A 94 2.60 8.43 -7.79
CA PHE A 94 2.04 7.13 -8.12
C PHE A 94 0.96 7.29 -9.18
N SER A 95 0.98 6.44 -10.21
CA SER A 95 -0.24 6.24 -10.99
C SER A 95 -1.24 5.46 -10.16
N PHE A 96 -2.47 5.95 -10.19
CA PHE A 96 -3.62 5.33 -9.56
C PHE A 96 -4.36 4.49 -10.60
N HIS A 97 -4.33 3.17 -10.45
CA HIS A 97 -5.04 2.27 -11.35
C HIS A 97 -6.29 1.70 -10.68
N SER A 98 -7.45 2.22 -11.06
CA SER A 98 -8.72 1.55 -10.81
C SER A 98 -8.90 0.44 -11.84
N PHE A 99 -8.76 -0.82 -11.43
CA PHE A 99 -9.24 -1.92 -12.24
C PHE A 99 -10.76 -1.95 -12.18
N ASP A 100 -11.43 -2.26 -13.30
CA ASP A 100 -12.89 -2.48 -13.33
C ASP A 100 -13.35 -3.55 -12.31
N GLN A 101 -12.42 -4.44 -11.95
CA GLN A 101 -12.55 -5.37 -10.83
C GLN A 101 -11.66 -4.90 -9.67
N ALA A 102 -12.26 -4.23 -8.68
CA ALA A 102 -11.57 -3.91 -7.45
C ALA A 102 -11.18 -5.21 -6.70
N PHE A 103 -9.88 -5.38 -6.41
CA PHE A 103 -9.40 -6.53 -5.66
C PHE A 103 -9.95 -6.52 -4.24
N VAL A 104 -10.28 -7.70 -3.71
CA VAL A 104 -10.75 -7.86 -2.32
C VAL A 104 -9.66 -8.45 -1.43
N TYR A 105 -9.73 -8.16 -0.12
CA TYR A 105 -8.87 -8.82 0.87
C TYR A 105 -9.31 -10.29 1.04
N LEU A 106 -8.35 -11.21 0.91
CA LEU A 106 -8.52 -12.66 1.06
C LEU A 106 -7.70 -13.24 2.23
N GLY A 107 -6.98 -12.40 2.98
CA GLY A 107 -6.19 -12.83 4.12
C GLY A 107 -7.05 -13.11 5.37
N LYS A 108 -6.37 -13.41 6.46
CA LYS A 108 -6.94 -13.81 7.76
C LYS A 108 -6.77 -12.74 8.84
N ARG A 109 -6.02 -11.67 8.58
CA ARG A 109 -5.80 -10.55 9.53
C ARG A 109 -6.92 -9.51 9.45
N ASP A 110 -8.11 -9.91 9.88
CA ASP A 110 -9.27 -9.02 10.06
C ASP A 110 -9.07 -7.97 11.17
N ASP A 111 -8.09 -8.18 12.04
CA ASP A 111 -7.59 -7.18 13.01
C ASP A 111 -6.93 -5.96 12.35
N ILE A 112 -6.58 -6.08 11.07
CA ILE A 112 -5.80 -5.11 10.31
C ILE A 112 -6.58 -4.58 9.10
N VAL A 113 -7.25 -5.48 8.39
CA VAL A 113 -7.96 -5.18 7.15
C VAL A 113 -9.28 -5.94 7.19
N GLU A 114 -10.40 -5.23 7.12
CA GLU A 114 -11.72 -5.86 7.08
C GLU A 114 -11.83 -6.82 5.88
N GLN A 115 -12.43 -7.98 6.10
CA GLN A 115 -12.71 -8.93 5.02
C GLN A 115 -13.57 -8.25 3.95
N HIS A 116 -13.30 -8.55 2.68
CA HIS A 116 -13.95 -7.92 1.53
C HIS A 116 -13.63 -6.43 1.31
N THR A 117 -12.69 -5.84 2.06
CA THR A 117 -12.14 -4.52 1.72
C THR A 117 -11.66 -4.54 0.27
N HIS A 118 -12.11 -3.55 -0.50
CA HIS A 118 -11.66 -3.35 -1.88
C HIS A 118 -10.36 -2.55 -1.90
N PHE A 119 -9.48 -2.76 -2.88
CA PHE A 119 -8.22 -2.02 -3.00
C PHE A 119 -7.97 -1.45 -4.39
N TYR A 120 -7.21 -0.36 -4.42
CA TYR A 120 -6.53 0.15 -5.60
C TYR A 120 -5.05 -0.18 -5.53
N ILE A 121 -4.44 -0.42 -6.70
CA ILE A 121 -2.99 -0.64 -6.82
C ILE A 121 -2.35 0.69 -7.21
N LEU A 122 -1.33 1.06 -6.45
CA LEU A 122 -0.46 2.18 -6.71
C LEU A 122 0.79 1.69 -7.43
N LYS A 123 1.20 2.41 -8.47
CA LYS A 123 2.45 2.14 -9.17
C LYS A 123 3.29 3.41 -9.18
N PRO A 124 4.54 3.39 -8.68
CA PRO A 124 5.38 4.57 -8.74
C PRO A 124 5.61 4.98 -10.20
N LEU A 125 5.41 6.26 -10.50
CA LEU A 125 5.66 6.82 -11.82
C LEU A 125 7.15 6.85 -12.14
N ASP A 126 7.98 7.16 -11.13
CA ASP A 126 9.43 7.19 -11.25
C ASP A 126 10.09 6.25 -10.22
N ARG A 127 10.61 5.13 -10.72
CA ARG A 127 11.33 4.15 -9.89
C ARG A 127 12.71 4.64 -9.46
N LEU A 128 13.36 5.50 -10.25
CA LEU A 128 14.68 6.04 -9.90
C LEU A 128 14.59 6.97 -8.69
N ILE A 129 13.49 7.71 -8.54
CA ILE A 129 13.25 8.52 -7.34
C ILE A 129 13.14 7.63 -6.10
N MET A 130 12.41 6.51 -6.19
CA MET A 130 12.28 5.56 -5.08
C MET A 130 13.65 5.01 -4.66
N ASP A 131 14.48 4.60 -5.62
CA ASP A 131 15.83 4.10 -5.36
C ASP A 131 16.73 5.17 -4.71
N LYS A 132 16.66 6.42 -5.19
CA LYS A 132 17.41 7.54 -4.61
C LYS A 132 16.98 7.86 -3.19
N LEU A 133 15.68 7.89 -2.91
CA LEU A 133 15.16 8.12 -1.57
C LEU A 133 15.61 7.01 -0.60
N TYR A 134 15.63 5.76 -1.05
CA TYR A 134 16.17 4.66 -0.26
C TYR A 134 17.68 4.83 0.01
N GLN A 135 18.48 5.07 -1.03
CA GLN A 135 19.94 5.19 -0.92
C GLN A 135 20.38 6.40 -0.09
N GLU A 136 19.67 7.53 -0.21
CA GLU A 136 20.09 8.80 0.38
C GLU A 136 19.42 9.10 1.73
N GLN A 137 18.20 8.61 1.97
CA GLN A 137 17.39 8.91 3.17
C GLN A 137 16.82 7.66 3.86
N GLY A 138 17.19 6.46 3.42
CA GLY A 138 16.70 5.21 4.00
C GLY A 138 15.17 5.09 3.94
N VAL A 139 14.55 5.68 2.91
CA VAL A 139 13.08 5.65 2.77
C VAL A 139 12.65 4.29 2.26
N CYS A 140 11.73 3.66 2.97
CA CYS A 140 11.11 2.41 2.55
C CYS A 140 9.60 2.56 2.55
N PHE A 141 8.99 2.39 1.39
CA PHE A 141 7.54 2.37 1.30
C PHE A 141 7.04 0.96 1.52
N SER A 142 5.93 0.87 2.22
CA SER A 142 5.31 -0.40 2.53
C SER A 142 3.87 -0.36 2.11
N GLY A 143 3.40 -1.44 1.49
CA GLY A 143 1.96 -1.59 1.33
C GLY A 143 1.26 -1.51 2.69
N LEU A 144 0.00 -1.09 2.64
CA LEU A 144 -1.03 -0.97 3.69
C LEU A 144 -0.64 -1.05 5.18
N LYS A 145 -1.14 -0.06 5.92
CA LYS A 145 -0.96 0.08 7.36
C LYS A 145 -1.88 -0.90 8.08
N ALA A 146 -1.38 -1.54 9.13
CA ALA A 146 -2.23 -2.24 10.07
C ALA A 146 -3.02 -1.26 10.93
N SER A 147 -4.34 -1.36 10.95
CA SER A 147 -5.18 -0.64 11.92
C SER A 147 -4.84 -1.01 13.36
#